data_AF-A0AAE4PBW0-F1
#
_entry.id   AF-A0AAE4PBW0-F1
#
_cell.length_a   1.000
_cell.length_b   1.000
_cell.length_c   1.000
_cell.angle_alpha   90.00
_cell.angle_beta   90.00
_cell.angle_gamma   90.00
#
_symmetry.space_group_name_H-M   'P 1'
#
loop_
_entity.id
_entity.type
_entity.pdbx_description
1 polymer ?
#
loop_
_entity_poly.entity_id
_entity_poly.type
_entity_poly.pdbx_seq_one_letter_code
_entity_poly.pdbx_strand_id
1 'polypeptide(L)'
;MTDTHDHDHGLKHDLPRLIGRRRALALLGLGSGIAMASPANALMCVADQWETAGPYPADGTNAKAGQTVNVLTQEGVIRHDIRPSFGGYSGTAAGVPLTFQMQLVDTKNGCAPLAGYAVYAWHCDATGNYTLYDLTDQNYLRGVGVSDENGVVEFTSIFPGCYNGRWPHVHFEVFATPEDIATGRDSLLISQFAFAEADCAEVYAAKSDIYTNGTRNLGRQSLTRDGIFRDSSAAQLAQRTMTVTGDPEGGYTGTVMIGLET
;
A
#
# COMPACT_ATOMS: atom_id res chain seq x y z
N MET A 1 17.20 -40.86 9.97
CA MET A 1 17.33 -39.57 9.27
C MET A 1 15.95 -38.99 9.15
N THR A 2 15.54 -38.23 10.15
CA THR A 2 14.33 -37.42 10.12
C THR A 2 14.82 -35.99 10.02
N ASP A 3 14.79 -35.45 8.80
CA ASP A 3 15.00 -34.03 8.54
C ASP A 3 14.00 -33.25 9.39
N THR A 4 14.52 -32.54 10.38
CA THR A 4 13.75 -31.56 11.13
C THR A 4 13.56 -30.36 10.23
N HIS A 5 12.36 -30.23 9.66
CA HIS A 5 11.91 -29.01 9.00
C HIS A 5 12.13 -27.82 9.94
N ASP A 6 13.03 -26.93 9.51
CA ASP A 6 13.30 -25.66 10.19
C ASP A 6 12.02 -24.81 10.13
N HIS A 7 11.41 -24.58 11.28
CA HIS A 7 10.13 -23.89 11.39
C HIS A 7 10.31 -22.38 11.28
N ASP A 8 9.84 -21.80 10.18
CA ASP A 8 8.95 -20.63 10.11
C ASP A 8 9.07 -19.60 11.27
N HIS A 9 9.82 -18.51 11.04
CA HIS A 9 10.06 -17.47 12.05
C HIS A 9 9.53 -16.06 11.67
N GLY A 10 8.95 -15.90 10.48
CA GLY A 10 8.24 -14.67 10.07
C GLY A 10 9.07 -13.36 10.12
N LEU A 11 8.38 -12.23 10.23
CA LEU A 11 8.97 -10.87 10.31
C LEU A 11 10.10 -10.72 11.35
N LYS A 12 9.99 -11.44 12.48
CA LYS A 12 11.00 -11.44 13.54
C LYS A 12 12.36 -11.99 13.08
N HIS A 13 12.38 -12.80 12.02
CA HIS A 13 13.58 -13.36 11.40
C HIS A 13 14.13 -12.50 10.25
N ASP A 14 13.25 -11.79 9.54
CA ASP A 14 13.61 -10.92 8.43
C ASP A 14 14.22 -9.59 8.92
N LEU A 15 13.78 -9.09 10.08
CA LEU A 15 14.25 -7.84 10.66
C LEU A 15 15.76 -7.78 10.89
N PRO A 16 16.40 -8.77 11.54
CA PRO A 16 17.85 -8.77 11.71
C PRO A 16 18.62 -8.78 10.37
N ARG A 17 18.06 -9.41 9.33
CA ARG A 17 18.66 -9.45 7.99
C ARG A 17 18.54 -8.10 7.28
N LEU A 18 17.43 -7.37 7.47
CA LEU A 18 17.23 -6.02 6.96
C LEU A 18 18.14 -5.01 7.66
N ILE A 19 18.26 -5.07 8.99
CA ILE A 19 19.16 -4.22 9.78
C ILE A 19 20.63 -4.53 9.48
N GLY A 20 20.99 -5.80 9.31
CA GLY A 20 22.33 -6.22 8.91
C GLY A 20 22.71 -5.74 7.50
N ARG A 21 21.76 -5.77 6.56
CA ARG A 21 21.94 -5.23 5.20
C ARG A 21 22.03 -3.71 5.16
N ARG A 22 21.38 -2.97 6.06
CA ARG A 22 21.56 -1.50 6.19
C ARG A 22 23.01 -1.10 6.50
N ARG A 23 23.80 -1.95 7.17
CA ARG A 23 25.25 -1.72 7.35
C ARG A 23 26.08 -2.01 6.10
N ALA A 24 25.57 -2.83 5.17
CA ALA A 24 26.29 -3.23 3.96
C ALA A 24 25.89 -2.41 2.71
N LEU A 25 24.67 -1.86 2.66
CA LEU A 25 24.16 -1.10 1.51
C LEU A 25 24.53 0.39 1.48
N ALA A 26 25.35 0.87 2.43
CA ALA A 26 25.95 2.21 2.33
C ALA A 26 26.98 2.35 1.18
N LEU A 27 27.16 1.34 0.32
CA LEU A 27 28.24 1.28 -0.69
C LEU A 27 27.83 0.82 -2.11
N LEU A 28 26.55 0.65 -2.43
CA LEU A 28 26.11 0.34 -3.80
C LEU A 28 24.85 1.13 -4.18
N GLY A 29 25.03 2.43 -4.44
CA GLY A 29 24.03 3.27 -5.09
C GLY A 29 23.95 2.97 -6.59
N LEU A 30 23.03 2.10 -6.98
CA LEU A 30 22.52 1.97 -8.36
C LEU A 30 20.99 1.76 -8.28
N GLY A 31 20.29 2.75 -7.72
CA GLY A 31 18.86 2.93 -7.93
C GLY A 31 18.69 4.04 -8.97
N SER A 32 17.86 3.81 -9.99
CA SER A 32 17.44 4.86 -10.93
C SER A 32 16.71 5.96 -10.15
N GLY A 33 17.47 6.94 -9.65
CA GLY A 33 16.94 8.05 -8.91
C GLY A 33 16.12 8.95 -9.83
N ILE A 34 14.81 8.93 -9.67
CA ILE A 34 13.98 10.06 -10.09
C ILE A 34 14.36 11.20 -9.15
N ALA A 35 15.08 12.20 -9.69
CA ALA A 35 15.30 13.43 -8.97
C ALA A 35 13.95 14.14 -8.82
N MET A 36 13.32 14.01 -7.65
CA MET A 36 12.32 14.96 -7.17
C MET A 36 13.05 16.29 -6.93
N ALA A 37 13.31 17.04 -7.99
CA ALA A 37 13.74 18.42 -7.88
C ALA A 37 12.54 19.26 -7.47
N SER A 38 12.17 19.22 -6.19
CA SER A 38 11.24 20.21 -5.66
C SER A 38 12.02 21.50 -5.39
N PRO A 39 11.64 22.64 -6.01
CA PRO A 39 12.11 23.93 -5.52
C PRO A 39 11.65 24.07 -4.07
N ALA A 40 12.41 24.80 -3.26
CA ALA A 40 12.06 25.15 -1.89
C ALA A 40 10.82 26.08 -1.84
N ASN A 41 9.68 25.57 -2.29
CA ASN A 41 8.39 25.98 -1.79
C ASN A 41 8.21 25.22 -0.48
N ALA A 42 7.79 25.90 0.58
CA ALA A 42 7.29 25.22 1.77
C ALA A 42 6.25 24.20 1.28
N LEU A 43 6.57 22.91 1.37
CA LEU A 43 5.62 21.87 1.06
C LEU A 43 4.40 22.12 1.95
N MET A 44 3.25 22.37 1.34
CA MET A 44 2.00 22.43 2.08
C MET A 44 1.52 20.99 2.20
N CYS A 45 1.89 20.31 3.29
CA CYS A 45 1.30 19.04 3.67
C CYS A 45 0.21 19.25 4.72
N VAL A 46 -0.79 18.37 4.71
CA VAL A 46 -1.85 18.31 5.72
C VAL A 46 -1.80 16.97 6.44
N ALA A 47 -2.31 16.92 7.67
CA ALA A 47 -2.42 15.66 8.39
C ALA A 47 -3.45 14.73 7.72
N ASP A 48 -3.00 13.53 7.40
CA ASP A 48 -3.89 12.44 7.05
C ASP A 48 -4.75 12.07 8.26
N GLN A 49 -6.04 11.86 8.00
CA GLN A 49 -7.01 11.49 9.03
C GLN A 49 -6.95 9.98 9.22
N TRP A 50 -7.17 9.60 10.47
CA TRP A 50 -7.37 8.21 10.84
C TRP A 50 -8.68 7.69 10.25
N GLU A 51 -8.61 6.56 9.57
CA GLU A 51 -9.75 5.86 9.02
C GLU A 51 -9.83 4.44 9.58
N THR A 52 -10.94 3.76 9.31
CA THR A 52 -11.03 2.32 9.59
C THR A 52 -10.05 1.53 8.70
N ALA A 53 -9.43 0.49 9.27
CA ALA A 53 -8.71 -0.53 8.49
C ALA A 53 -9.64 -1.30 7.52
N GLY A 54 -10.96 -1.11 7.64
CA GLY A 54 -11.94 -1.84 6.87
C GLY A 54 -12.00 -3.32 7.27
N PRO A 55 -12.75 -4.13 6.51
CA PRO A 55 -12.98 -5.52 6.87
C PRO A 55 -11.83 -6.47 6.50
N TYR A 56 -10.84 -6.03 5.72
CA TYR A 56 -9.83 -6.89 5.09
C TYR A 56 -8.33 -6.59 5.37
N PRO A 57 -7.92 -6.10 6.56
CA PRO A 57 -6.53 -5.72 6.81
C PRO A 57 -5.55 -6.89 6.83
N ALA A 58 -5.92 -8.06 7.36
CA ALA A 58 -5.03 -9.20 7.55
C ALA A 58 -3.77 -8.85 8.40
N ASP A 59 -3.95 -7.97 9.37
CA ASP A 59 -2.95 -7.48 10.31
C ASP A 59 -2.97 -8.24 11.66
N GLY A 60 -3.90 -9.20 11.81
CA GLY A 60 -4.13 -9.93 13.05
C GLY A 60 -5.12 -9.26 14.01
N THR A 61 -5.72 -8.12 13.65
CA THR A 61 -6.78 -7.48 14.42
C THR A 61 -8.17 -8.01 14.06
N ASN A 62 -8.31 -8.68 12.90
CA ASN A 62 -9.56 -9.27 12.44
C ASN A 62 -9.50 -10.81 12.29
N ALA A 63 -10.68 -11.41 12.20
CA ALA A 63 -10.85 -12.84 12.07
C ALA A 63 -11.88 -13.19 10.99
N LYS A 64 -11.67 -14.31 10.30
CA LYS A 64 -12.61 -14.91 9.35
C LYS A 64 -12.93 -16.34 9.80
N ALA A 65 -14.21 -16.67 9.87
CA ALA A 65 -14.67 -18.00 10.31
C ALA A 65 -14.05 -18.48 11.64
N GLY A 66 -13.85 -17.55 12.58
CA GLY A 66 -13.26 -17.84 13.89
C GLY A 66 -11.73 -17.96 13.92
N GLN A 67 -11.05 -17.76 12.79
CA GLN A 67 -9.59 -17.77 12.70
C GLN A 67 -9.05 -16.36 12.48
N THR A 68 -8.07 -15.95 13.28
CA THR A 68 -7.34 -14.70 13.07
C THR A 68 -6.61 -14.75 11.72
N VAL A 69 -6.78 -13.70 10.91
CA VAL A 69 -6.09 -13.57 9.62
C VAL A 69 -4.93 -12.60 9.83
N ASN A 70 -3.69 -13.09 9.66
CA ASN A 70 -2.49 -12.27 9.85
C ASN A 70 -1.42 -12.61 8.80
N VAL A 71 -1.23 -11.69 7.85
CA VAL A 71 -0.19 -11.77 6.82
C VAL A 71 1.14 -11.16 7.30
N LEU A 72 1.11 -10.29 8.31
CA LEU A 72 2.30 -9.59 8.84
C LEU A 72 3.29 -10.53 9.52
N THR A 73 2.84 -11.73 9.90
CA THR A 73 3.70 -12.77 10.47
C THR A 73 4.36 -13.66 9.42
N GLN A 74 4.01 -13.53 8.14
CA GLN A 74 4.52 -14.40 7.08
C GLN A 74 5.91 -13.97 6.61
N GLU A 75 6.81 -14.93 6.38
CA GLU A 75 8.13 -14.66 5.78
C GLU A 75 7.97 -14.03 4.39
N GLY A 76 8.76 -13.00 4.10
CA GLY A 76 8.71 -12.29 2.81
C GLY A 76 7.60 -11.24 2.71
N VAL A 77 6.93 -10.90 3.82
CA VAL A 77 5.96 -9.79 3.85
C VAL A 77 6.62 -8.43 3.60
N ILE A 78 7.89 -8.26 3.99
CA ILE A 78 8.67 -7.07 3.61
C ILE A 78 9.16 -7.23 2.17
N ARG A 79 8.61 -6.43 1.26
CA ARG A 79 8.79 -6.60 -0.19
C ARG A 79 8.38 -5.35 -0.98
N HIS A 80 9.00 -5.16 -2.14
CA HIS A 80 8.64 -4.11 -3.09
C HIS A 80 7.57 -4.54 -4.09
N ASP A 81 7.76 -5.68 -4.76
CA ASP A 81 6.76 -6.21 -5.69
C ASP A 81 5.70 -7.00 -4.92
N ILE A 82 4.48 -6.49 -4.82
CA ILE A 82 3.36 -7.13 -4.11
C ILE A 82 2.43 -7.93 -5.03
N ARG A 83 2.75 -8.08 -6.33
CA ARG A 83 1.87 -8.79 -7.28
C ARG A 83 1.84 -10.31 -7.09
N PRO A 84 2.95 -11.02 -6.81
CA PRO A 84 2.90 -12.45 -6.54
C PRO A 84 2.58 -12.76 -5.08
N SER A 85 1.86 -13.84 -4.82
CA SER A 85 1.71 -14.42 -3.48
C SER A 85 3.06 -14.90 -2.92
N PHE A 86 3.14 -15.13 -1.62
CA PHE A 86 4.37 -15.43 -0.87
C PHE A 86 4.12 -16.26 0.38
N GLY A 87 5.17 -16.68 1.09
CA GLY A 87 5.01 -17.39 2.37
C GLY A 87 4.21 -18.70 2.24
N GLY A 88 4.46 -19.47 1.17
CA GLY A 88 3.75 -20.72 0.89
C GLY A 88 2.43 -20.56 0.11
N TYR A 89 1.92 -19.33 -0.06
CA TYR A 89 0.82 -19.04 -0.97
C TYR A 89 1.32 -18.95 -2.43
N SER A 90 0.41 -19.12 -3.40
CA SER A 90 0.73 -19.07 -4.83
C SER A 90 -0.24 -18.16 -5.61
N GLY A 91 0.03 -17.93 -6.90
CA GLY A 91 -0.73 -17.01 -7.75
C GLY A 91 -0.11 -15.62 -7.85
N THR A 92 -0.49 -14.89 -8.90
CA THR A 92 -0.03 -13.53 -9.18
C THR A 92 -1.22 -12.70 -9.64
N ALA A 93 -1.37 -11.50 -9.06
CA ALA A 93 -2.45 -10.59 -9.42
C ALA A 93 -2.34 -10.16 -10.89
N ALA A 94 -3.45 -10.27 -11.62
CA ALA A 94 -3.59 -9.74 -12.97
C ALA A 94 -4.19 -8.33 -12.93
N GLY A 95 -3.64 -7.41 -13.73
CA GLY A 95 -4.11 -6.03 -13.82
C GLY A 95 -3.12 -5.12 -14.54
N VAL A 96 -3.49 -3.86 -14.73
CA VAL A 96 -2.59 -2.83 -15.28
C VAL A 96 -1.46 -2.59 -14.28
N PRO A 97 -0.17 -2.67 -14.65
CA PRO A 97 0.93 -2.43 -13.73
C PRO A 97 0.86 -1.03 -13.11
N LEU A 98 1.13 -0.95 -11.82
CA LEU A 98 1.24 0.30 -11.08
C LEU A 98 2.48 0.24 -10.19
N THR A 99 3.45 1.14 -10.40
CA THR A 99 4.49 1.39 -9.39
C THR A 99 4.09 2.64 -8.63
N PHE A 100 3.93 2.55 -7.31
CA PHE A 100 3.51 3.69 -6.52
C PHE A 100 4.44 3.98 -5.35
N GLN A 101 4.66 5.27 -5.12
CA GLN A 101 5.48 5.80 -4.05
C GLN A 101 4.60 6.54 -3.04
N MET A 102 4.81 6.27 -1.75
CA MET A 102 4.20 6.99 -0.65
C MET A 102 5.29 7.80 0.05
N GLN A 103 5.17 9.12 0.00
CA GLN A 103 6.07 10.07 0.64
C GLN A 103 5.55 10.38 2.04
N LEU A 104 6.23 9.87 3.06
CA LEU A 104 5.89 10.13 4.46
C LEU A 104 6.51 11.44 4.91
N VAL A 105 5.71 12.31 5.53
CA VAL A 105 6.15 13.62 6.02
C VAL A 105 5.57 13.94 7.40
N ASP A 106 6.33 14.72 8.18
CA ASP A 106 5.90 15.26 9.46
C ASP A 106 5.27 16.64 9.29
N THR A 107 3.97 16.72 9.51
CA THR A 107 3.17 17.95 9.34
C THR A 107 3.44 19.00 10.43
N LYS A 108 4.00 18.62 11.58
CA LYS A 108 4.39 19.55 12.66
C LYS A 108 5.78 20.13 12.44
N ASN A 109 6.63 19.44 11.68
CA ASN A 109 8.02 19.82 11.43
C ASN A 109 8.25 20.27 9.98
N GLY A 110 7.32 21.06 9.44
CA GLY A 110 7.48 21.68 8.11
C GLY A 110 7.52 20.67 6.96
N CYS A 111 6.80 19.56 7.09
CA CYS A 111 6.76 18.47 6.12
C CYS A 111 8.10 17.77 5.92
N ALA A 112 8.91 17.70 6.98
CA ALA A 112 10.17 16.97 6.96
C ALA A 112 9.94 15.49 6.64
N PRO A 113 10.77 14.86 5.80
CA PRO A 113 10.62 13.45 5.43
C PRO A 113 10.81 12.52 6.63
N LEU A 114 10.00 11.46 6.71
CA LEU A 114 10.04 10.48 7.79
C LEU A 114 10.73 9.19 7.35
N ALA A 115 12.05 9.11 7.62
CA ALA A 115 12.88 7.97 7.24
C ALA A 115 12.80 6.80 8.24
N GLY A 116 12.85 5.57 7.74
CA GLY A 116 12.88 4.35 8.56
C GLY A 116 11.53 3.86 9.10
N TYR A 117 10.44 4.55 8.78
CA TYR A 117 9.07 4.18 9.14
C TYR A 117 8.62 3.00 8.29
N ALA A 118 7.84 2.10 8.86
CA ALA A 118 7.33 0.96 8.13
C ALA A 118 5.88 1.22 7.69
N VAL A 119 5.55 0.82 6.46
CA VAL A 119 4.23 0.98 5.87
C VAL A 119 3.73 -0.38 5.40
N TYR A 120 2.61 -0.82 5.96
CA TYR A 120 1.85 -1.94 5.42
C TYR A 120 0.81 -1.40 4.44
N ALA A 121 0.82 -1.88 3.20
CA ALA A 121 -0.15 -1.49 2.17
C ALA A 121 -0.93 -2.70 1.65
N TRP A 122 -2.22 -2.53 1.39
CA TRP A 122 -3.05 -3.55 0.76
C TRP A 122 -4.19 -2.96 -0.08
N HIS A 123 -4.64 -3.71 -1.09
CA HIS A 123 -5.82 -3.37 -1.86
C HIS A 123 -6.46 -4.59 -2.53
N CYS A 124 -7.65 -4.39 -3.10
CA CYS A 124 -8.36 -5.42 -3.85
C CYS A 124 -7.72 -5.70 -5.23
N ASP A 125 -8.01 -6.87 -5.79
CA ASP A 125 -7.65 -7.21 -7.17
C ASP A 125 -8.44 -6.40 -8.21
N ALA A 126 -8.18 -6.63 -9.50
CA ALA A 126 -8.81 -5.92 -10.61
C ALA A 126 -10.35 -6.04 -10.63
N THR A 127 -10.92 -7.06 -9.98
CA THR A 127 -12.37 -7.28 -9.87
C THR A 127 -12.94 -6.95 -8.50
N GLY A 128 -12.12 -6.42 -7.59
CA GLY A 128 -12.57 -5.97 -6.29
C GLY A 128 -12.56 -7.03 -5.18
N ASN A 129 -11.88 -8.16 -5.37
CA ASN A 129 -11.73 -9.19 -4.34
C ASN A 129 -10.49 -8.94 -3.49
N TYR A 130 -10.57 -9.23 -2.19
CA TYR A 130 -9.43 -9.18 -1.28
C TYR A 130 -8.86 -10.57 -1.01
N THR A 131 -7.55 -10.74 -1.23
CA THR A 131 -6.81 -11.97 -0.86
C THR A 131 -6.90 -12.24 0.63
N LEU A 132 -6.79 -13.52 1.02
CA LEU A 132 -7.04 -14.05 2.37
C LEU A 132 -8.52 -14.00 2.83
N TYR A 133 -9.38 -13.28 2.11
CA TYR A 133 -10.82 -13.16 2.42
C TYR A 133 -11.68 -13.72 1.29
N ASP A 134 -11.73 -13.08 0.14
CA ASP A 134 -12.48 -13.56 -1.02
C ASP A 134 -11.70 -14.65 -1.76
N LEU A 135 -10.37 -14.49 -1.81
CA LEU A 135 -9.41 -15.45 -2.39
C LEU A 135 -8.54 -16.03 -1.27
N THR A 136 -9.01 -17.10 -0.61
CA THR A 136 -8.41 -17.61 0.64
C THR A 136 -7.08 -18.32 0.48
N ASP A 137 -6.76 -18.78 -0.73
CA ASP A 137 -5.56 -19.51 -1.09
C ASP A 137 -4.46 -18.61 -1.68
N GLN A 138 -4.64 -17.29 -1.61
CA GLN A 138 -3.73 -16.28 -2.17
C GLN A 138 -3.52 -15.15 -1.17
N ASN A 139 -2.39 -14.44 -1.27
CA ASN A 139 -2.03 -13.31 -0.38
C ASN A 139 -1.32 -12.15 -1.11
N TYR A 140 -1.38 -12.10 -2.43
CA TYR A 140 -0.87 -10.96 -3.20
C TYR A 140 -1.57 -9.64 -2.84
N LEU A 141 -1.02 -8.53 -3.37
CA LEU A 141 -1.48 -7.15 -3.20
C LEU A 141 -1.49 -6.72 -1.73
N ARG A 142 -0.56 -7.29 -0.97
CA ARG A 142 -0.28 -7.03 0.44
C ARG A 142 1.23 -7.00 0.61
N GLY A 143 1.76 -6.00 1.29
CA GLY A 143 3.19 -5.94 1.55
C GLY A 143 3.59 -4.83 2.50
N VAL A 144 4.73 -5.02 3.13
CA VAL A 144 5.37 -4.06 4.01
C VAL A 144 6.57 -3.47 3.29
N GLY A 145 6.66 -2.15 3.28
CA GLY A 145 7.84 -1.43 2.85
C GLY A 145 8.37 -0.56 3.99
N VAL A 146 9.62 -0.13 3.87
CA VAL A 146 10.24 0.76 4.87
C VAL A 146 10.73 1.99 4.16
N SER A 147 10.40 3.17 4.69
CA SER A 147 10.74 4.44 4.08
C SER A 147 12.26 4.66 4.08
N ASP A 148 12.75 5.19 2.96
CA ASP A 148 14.17 5.53 2.78
C ASP A 148 14.54 6.85 3.47
N GLU A 149 15.76 7.35 3.22
CA GLU A 149 16.25 8.62 3.80
C GLU A 149 15.44 9.85 3.38
N ASN A 150 14.72 9.76 2.26
CA ASN A 150 13.82 10.80 1.78
C ASN A 150 12.39 10.57 2.28
N GLY A 151 12.12 9.57 3.11
CA GLY A 151 10.78 9.25 3.60
C GLY A 151 9.90 8.54 2.57
N VAL A 152 10.48 7.98 1.50
CA VAL A 152 9.73 7.32 0.43
C VAL A 152 9.69 5.81 0.66
N VAL A 153 8.49 5.24 0.54
CA VAL A 153 8.29 3.80 0.34
C VAL A 153 7.72 3.55 -1.05
N GLU A 154 8.25 2.54 -1.75
CA GLU A 154 7.83 2.19 -3.11
C GLU A 154 7.34 0.74 -3.19
N PHE A 155 6.23 0.55 -3.92
CA PHE A 155 5.69 -0.76 -4.25
C PHE A 155 5.45 -0.91 -5.75
N THR A 156 5.71 -2.10 -6.30
CA THR A 156 5.22 -2.54 -7.60
C THR A 156 3.96 -3.40 -7.39
N SER A 157 2.86 -2.99 -8.01
CA SER A 157 1.53 -3.56 -7.88
C SER A 157 0.75 -3.55 -9.20
N ILE A 158 -0.57 -3.69 -9.11
CA ILE A 158 -1.52 -3.38 -10.18
C ILE A 158 -2.42 -2.21 -9.78
N PHE A 159 -3.03 -1.52 -10.75
CA PHE A 159 -4.07 -0.53 -10.50
C PHE A 159 -5.28 -1.22 -9.82
N PRO A 160 -5.82 -0.70 -8.70
CA PRO A 160 -6.87 -1.40 -7.95
C PRO A 160 -8.20 -1.45 -8.69
N GLY A 161 -8.94 -2.53 -8.46
CA GLY A 161 -10.32 -2.64 -8.94
C GLY A 161 -11.29 -1.71 -8.22
N CYS A 162 -12.53 -1.66 -8.72
CA CYS A 162 -13.64 -0.96 -8.07
C CYS A 162 -14.69 -1.98 -7.63
N TYR A 163 -14.79 -2.25 -6.34
CA TYR A 163 -15.88 -3.07 -5.80
C TYR A 163 -17.09 -2.22 -5.43
N ASN A 164 -18.26 -2.86 -5.34
CA ASN A 164 -19.53 -2.16 -5.15
C ASN A 164 -19.54 -1.39 -3.81
N GLY A 165 -19.89 -0.10 -3.89
CA GLY A 165 -20.07 0.75 -2.71
C GLY A 165 -18.83 1.51 -2.24
N ARG A 166 -17.66 1.34 -2.86
CA ARG A 166 -16.43 2.07 -2.51
C ARG A 166 -15.70 2.61 -3.74
N TRP A 167 -15.12 3.79 -3.61
CA TRP A 167 -14.23 4.38 -4.63
C TRP A 167 -12.92 3.59 -4.73
N PRO A 168 -12.23 3.48 -5.87
CA PRO A 168 -10.93 2.79 -5.96
C PRO A 168 -9.89 3.37 -4.98
N HIS A 169 -9.22 2.50 -4.21
CA HIS A 169 -8.31 2.92 -3.16
C HIS A 169 -7.24 1.87 -2.86
N VAL A 170 -6.19 2.33 -2.18
CA VAL A 170 -5.22 1.49 -1.47
C VAL A 170 -5.28 1.85 0.00
N HIS A 171 -5.37 0.83 0.84
CA HIS A 171 -5.28 0.98 2.28
C HIS A 171 -3.81 0.96 2.72
N PHE A 172 -3.55 1.62 3.85
CA PHE A 172 -2.26 1.51 4.49
C PHE A 172 -2.31 1.71 6.01
N GLU A 173 -1.27 1.20 6.66
CA GLU A 173 -0.93 1.44 8.06
C GLU A 173 0.52 1.91 8.15
N VAL A 174 0.78 2.92 8.98
CA VAL A 174 2.13 3.45 9.21
C VAL A 174 2.57 3.13 10.64
N PHE A 175 3.81 2.69 10.79
CA PHE A 175 4.43 2.32 12.06
C PHE A 175 5.75 3.07 12.22
N ALA A 176 6.12 3.39 13.47
CA ALA A 176 7.36 4.11 13.77
C ALA A 176 8.59 3.31 13.33
N THR A 177 8.55 1.98 13.52
CA THR A 177 9.64 1.08 13.15
C THR A 177 9.12 -0.22 12.51
N PRO A 178 9.97 -0.92 11.73
CA PRO A 178 9.64 -2.27 11.23
C PRO A 178 9.32 -3.29 12.33
N GLU A 179 9.87 -3.11 13.53
CA GLU A 179 9.62 -3.96 14.70
C GLU A 179 8.16 -3.91 15.17
N ASP A 180 7.53 -2.73 15.10
CA ASP A 180 6.18 -2.49 15.61
C ASP A 180 5.10 -3.22 14.75
N ILE A 181 5.40 -3.46 13.47
CA ILE A 181 4.51 -4.19 12.55
C ILE A 181 4.23 -5.63 13.02
N ALA A 182 5.17 -6.26 13.75
CA ALA A 182 5.07 -7.68 14.11
C ALA A 182 3.80 -8.03 14.88
N THR A 183 3.19 -7.04 15.53
CA THR A 183 1.97 -7.23 16.30
C THR A 183 0.71 -6.74 15.60
N GLY A 184 0.81 -6.02 14.47
CA GLY A 184 -0.32 -5.30 13.86
C GLY A 184 -0.98 -4.32 14.84
N ARG A 185 -0.22 -3.87 15.83
CA ARG A 185 -0.64 -3.00 16.93
C ARG A 185 0.32 -1.81 16.93
N ASP A 186 -0.12 -0.70 17.51
CA ASP A 186 0.68 0.52 17.63
C ASP A 186 0.94 1.24 16.29
N SER A 187 0.04 1.06 15.30
CA SER A 187 0.04 1.90 14.09
C SER A 187 -0.13 3.37 14.48
N LEU A 188 0.73 4.24 13.93
CA LEU A 188 0.65 5.69 14.06
C LEU A 188 -0.47 6.29 13.21
N LEU A 189 -0.83 5.62 12.11
CA LEU A 189 -1.89 6.02 11.21
C LEU A 189 -2.45 4.79 10.50
N ILE A 190 -3.77 4.65 10.47
CA ILE A 190 -4.48 3.78 9.55
C ILE A 190 -5.28 4.67 8.62
N SER A 191 -5.11 4.53 7.31
CA SER A 191 -5.85 5.33 6.34
C SER A 191 -5.89 4.68 4.95
N GLN A 192 -6.31 5.46 3.96
CA GLN A 192 -6.39 5.02 2.57
C GLN A 192 -6.27 6.23 1.63
N PHE A 193 -5.71 6.00 0.45
CA PHE A 193 -5.65 6.99 -0.63
C PHE A 193 -6.47 6.53 -1.84
N ALA A 194 -6.98 7.51 -2.58
CA ALA A 194 -7.82 7.35 -3.77
C ALA A 194 -7.04 7.58 -5.07
N PHE A 195 -7.73 7.40 -6.18
CA PHE A 195 -7.27 7.71 -7.55
C PHE A 195 -8.24 8.68 -8.21
N ALA A 196 -7.77 9.46 -9.19
CA ALA A 196 -8.64 10.37 -9.92
C ALA A 196 -9.64 9.58 -10.78
N GLU A 197 -10.84 10.14 -10.97
CA GLU A 197 -11.91 9.49 -11.74
C GLU A 197 -11.48 9.20 -13.18
N ALA A 198 -10.75 10.13 -13.80
CA ALA A 198 -10.27 9.99 -15.17
C ALA A 198 -9.35 8.78 -15.32
N ASP A 199 -8.39 8.60 -14.42
CA ASP A 199 -7.44 7.47 -14.45
C ASP A 199 -8.16 6.13 -14.24
N CYS A 200 -9.11 6.10 -13.28
CA CYS A 200 -9.93 4.91 -13.04
C CYS A 200 -10.77 4.55 -14.29
N ALA A 201 -11.43 5.55 -14.89
CA ALA A 201 -12.27 5.36 -16.06
C ALA A 201 -11.46 4.88 -17.27
N GLU A 202 -10.25 5.42 -17.46
CA GLU A 202 -9.34 5.02 -18.54
C GLU A 202 -8.92 3.55 -18.38
N VAL A 203 -8.45 3.15 -17.20
CA VAL A 203 -8.05 1.75 -16.92
C VAL A 203 -9.22 0.79 -17.13
N TYR A 204 -10.39 1.09 -16.56
CA TYR A 204 -11.54 0.18 -16.60
C TYR A 204 -12.16 0.07 -17.99
N ALA A 205 -12.08 1.13 -18.80
CA ALA A 205 -12.50 1.07 -20.20
C ALA A 205 -11.50 0.28 -21.06
N ALA A 206 -10.20 0.55 -20.93
CA ALA A 206 -9.16 -0.06 -21.77
C ALA A 206 -8.96 -1.55 -21.48
N LYS A 207 -9.04 -1.98 -20.21
CA LYS A 207 -8.82 -3.36 -19.78
C LYS A 207 -10.10 -4.02 -19.24
N SER A 208 -11.22 -3.80 -19.91
CA SER A 208 -12.55 -4.28 -19.48
C SER A 208 -12.69 -5.81 -19.40
N ASP A 209 -11.82 -6.56 -20.07
CA ASP A 209 -11.69 -8.02 -19.97
C ASP A 209 -11.11 -8.48 -18.63
N ILE A 210 -10.27 -7.65 -18.00
CA ILE A 210 -9.66 -7.90 -16.68
C ILE A 210 -10.48 -7.20 -15.58
N TYR A 211 -10.81 -5.93 -15.76
CA TYR A 211 -11.57 -5.08 -14.83
C TYR A 211 -13.08 -5.17 -15.08
N THR A 212 -13.61 -6.39 -15.09
CA THR A 212 -14.95 -6.74 -15.60
C THR A 212 -16.11 -6.00 -14.94
N ASN A 213 -15.94 -5.51 -13.70
CA ASN A 213 -16.95 -4.74 -12.97
C ASN A 213 -16.58 -3.25 -12.80
N GLY A 214 -15.40 -2.83 -13.24
CA GLY A 214 -14.81 -1.52 -12.97
C GLY A 214 -15.71 -0.36 -13.41
N THR A 215 -16.02 -0.28 -14.70
CA THR A 215 -16.84 0.80 -15.28
C THR A 215 -18.23 0.89 -14.64
N ARG A 216 -18.87 -0.27 -14.39
CA ARG A 216 -20.20 -0.32 -13.79
C ARG A 216 -20.20 0.19 -12.35
N ASN A 217 -19.21 -0.22 -11.56
CA ASN A 217 -19.13 0.16 -10.15
C ASN A 217 -18.67 1.60 -9.98
N LEU A 218 -17.70 2.06 -10.80
CA LEU A 218 -17.25 3.46 -10.83
C LEU A 218 -18.42 4.42 -11.10
N GLY A 219 -19.24 4.13 -12.12
CA GLY A 219 -20.42 4.96 -12.45
C GLY A 219 -21.53 4.98 -11.39
N ARG A 220 -21.42 4.19 -10.31
CA ARG A 220 -22.36 4.17 -9.17
C ARG A 220 -21.80 4.88 -7.95
N GLN A 221 -20.56 5.36 -7.99
CA GLN A 221 -19.87 5.95 -6.85
C GLN A 221 -19.22 7.29 -7.20
N SER A 222 -18.92 8.09 -6.18
CA SER A 222 -18.09 9.29 -6.28
C SER A 222 -17.31 9.47 -4.97
N LEU A 223 -16.22 10.24 -4.99
CA LEU A 223 -15.50 10.61 -3.76
C LEU A 223 -16.42 11.29 -2.73
N THR A 224 -17.40 12.09 -3.19
CA THR A 224 -18.40 12.76 -2.34
C THR A 224 -19.49 11.84 -1.79
N ARG A 225 -19.59 10.61 -2.28
CA ARG A 225 -20.55 9.60 -1.82
C ARG A 225 -19.88 8.46 -1.05
N ASP A 226 -18.58 8.24 -1.26
CA ASP A 226 -17.80 7.26 -0.52
C ASP A 226 -17.74 7.63 0.96
N GLY A 227 -18.01 6.64 1.82
CA GLY A 227 -18.10 6.85 3.27
C GLY A 227 -16.81 7.28 3.95
N ILE A 228 -15.66 7.15 3.27
CA ILE A 228 -14.34 7.54 3.80
C ILE A 228 -13.91 8.90 3.23
N PHE A 229 -14.09 9.13 1.93
CA PHE A 229 -13.55 10.33 1.28
C PHE A 229 -14.49 11.55 1.36
N ARG A 230 -15.80 11.36 1.57
CA ARG A 230 -16.80 12.44 1.49
C ARG A 230 -16.61 13.59 2.48
N ASP A 231 -15.98 13.31 3.63
CA ASP A 231 -15.82 14.26 4.73
C ASP A 231 -14.44 14.97 4.67
N SER A 232 -13.63 14.70 3.64
CA SER A 232 -12.35 15.36 3.42
C SER A 232 -12.52 16.80 2.92
N SER A 233 -11.73 17.73 3.47
CA SER A 233 -11.55 19.05 2.85
C SER A 233 -10.88 18.92 1.47
N ALA A 234 -10.95 19.97 0.65
CA ALA A 234 -10.32 19.96 -0.68
C ALA A 234 -8.81 19.69 -0.62
N ALA A 235 -8.10 20.23 0.37
CA ALA A 235 -6.67 20.01 0.55
C ALA A 235 -6.35 18.57 0.97
N GLN A 236 -7.15 17.99 1.89
CA GLN A 236 -7.01 16.59 2.29
C GLN A 236 -7.30 15.65 1.12
N LEU A 237 -8.35 15.91 0.35
CA LEU A 237 -8.71 15.08 -0.79
C LEU A 237 -7.64 15.16 -1.90
N ALA A 238 -7.09 16.35 -2.15
CA ALA A 238 -5.98 16.52 -3.09
C ALA A 238 -4.73 15.74 -2.65
N GLN A 239 -4.35 15.82 -1.36
CA GLN A 239 -3.20 15.07 -0.84
C GLN A 239 -3.43 13.55 -0.87
N ARG A 240 -4.66 13.08 -0.56
CA ARG A 240 -5.05 11.67 -0.56
C ARG A 240 -5.44 11.12 -1.92
N THR A 241 -5.32 11.89 -2.99
CA THR A 241 -5.54 11.38 -4.34
C THR A 241 -4.18 11.21 -4.99
N MET A 242 -3.82 9.96 -5.29
CA MET A 242 -2.57 9.66 -5.95
C MET A 242 -2.51 10.35 -7.32
N THR A 243 -1.42 11.06 -7.57
CA THR A 243 -1.12 11.57 -8.91
C THR A 243 -0.39 10.49 -9.67
N VAL A 244 -0.89 10.13 -10.86
CA VAL A 244 -0.29 9.10 -11.71
C VAL A 244 0.18 9.66 -13.05
N THR A 245 1.12 8.96 -13.68
CA THR A 245 1.59 9.21 -15.05
C THR A 245 1.77 7.87 -15.74
N GLY A 246 1.35 7.77 -16.99
CA GLY A 246 1.34 6.52 -17.76
C GLY A 246 0.01 6.32 -18.46
N ASP A 247 -0.24 5.07 -18.87
CA ASP A 247 -1.45 4.66 -19.58
C ASP A 247 -1.75 3.17 -19.32
N PRO A 248 -2.93 2.65 -19.70
CA PRO A 248 -3.29 1.27 -19.42
C PRO A 248 -2.47 0.19 -20.14
N GLU A 249 -1.72 0.53 -21.19
CA GLU A 249 -0.86 -0.41 -21.93
C GLU A 249 0.55 -0.50 -21.33
N GLY A 250 1.15 0.65 -21.02
CA GLY A 250 2.48 0.75 -20.40
C GLY A 250 2.47 0.60 -18.87
N GLY A 251 1.30 0.75 -18.25
CA GLY A 251 1.17 0.88 -16.80
C GLY A 251 1.40 2.31 -16.31
N TYR A 252 1.21 2.50 -15.01
CA TYR A 252 1.31 3.78 -14.35
C TYR A 252 2.44 3.81 -13.33
N THR A 253 3.03 5.00 -13.16
CA THR A 253 3.81 5.37 -11.98
C THR A 253 3.02 6.41 -11.19
N GLY A 254 2.90 6.24 -9.87
CA GLY A 254 2.10 7.11 -9.02
C GLY A 254 2.84 7.61 -7.78
N THR A 255 2.49 8.81 -7.33
CA THR A 255 3.03 9.39 -6.09
C THR A 255 1.88 9.94 -5.23
N VAL A 256 1.95 9.68 -3.93
CA VAL A 256 1.04 10.23 -2.93
C VAL A 256 1.83 10.67 -1.71
N MET A 257 1.37 11.73 -1.05
CA MET A 257 1.98 12.22 0.19
C MET A 257 1.12 11.81 1.38
N ILE A 258 1.78 11.31 2.42
CA ILE A 258 1.13 10.88 3.66
C ILE A 258 1.67 11.74 4.80
N GLY A 259 0.82 12.61 5.34
CA GLY A 259 1.17 13.51 6.43
C GLY A 259 0.86 12.91 7.79
N LEU A 260 1.88 12.74 8.62
CA LEU A 260 1.74 12.32 10.01
C LEU A 260 1.87 13.52 10.97
N GLU A 261 1.22 13.43 12.13
CA GLU A 261 1.33 14.40 13.23
C GLU A 261 2.31 13.92 14.31
N THR A 262 3.55 13.64 13.93
CA THR A 262 4.59 13.11 14.83
C THR A 262 5.36 14.15 15.63
#